data_AF-K1PFP3-F1
#
_entry.id   AF-K1PFP3-F1
#
_cell.length_a   1.000
_cell.length_b   1.000
_cell.length_c   1.000
_cell.angle_alpha   90.00
_cell.angle_beta   90.00
_cell.angle_gamma   90.00
#
_symmetry.space_group_name_H-M   'P 1'
#
loop_
_entity.id
_entity.type
_entity.pdbx_description
1 polymer ?
#
loop_
_entity_poly.entity_id
_entity_poly.type
_entity_poly.pdbx_seq_one_letter_code
_entity_poly.pdbx_strand_id
1 'polypeptide(L)'
;MAYQQRPGTQEYYYPPSSNSWATPLDTRNVQTREIDEKYPSCSECGTLFASTYDLQRHTKNGCPMEEEEDDAKSEVSEEDDDSGFTLLVNQVLEENQSQFDRKLDQLMDENSKLTRHEAREEVRDMMLPKDRALLFRKYKRILMITSNLIKSKLHRAIREEIIAVMENTDIDVETAISRVLNKHKQDFDELLEIEDITDDEESDEESGEDKESDEESGDEEQLED
;
A
#
# COMPACT_ATOMS: atom_id res chain seq x y z
N MET A 1 53.52 36.69 24.20
CA MET A 1 52.82 35.57 24.88
C MET A 1 51.62 35.21 24.01
N ALA A 2 51.69 34.09 23.29
CA ALA A 2 50.66 33.66 22.34
C ALA A 2 49.84 32.52 22.97
N TYR A 3 48.53 32.69 23.07
CA TYR A 3 47.62 31.66 23.57
C TYR A 3 47.14 30.81 22.40
N GLN A 4 47.48 29.52 22.46
CA GLN A 4 47.09 28.51 21.48
C GLN A 4 45.71 27.97 21.90
N GLN A 5 44.67 28.26 21.11
CA GLN A 5 43.33 27.72 21.33
C GLN A 5 43.25 26.31 20.75
N ARG A 6 42.74 25.35 21.53
CA ARG A 6 42.47 23.98 21.09
C ARG A 6 41.06 23.87 20.49
N PRO A 7 40.86 23.11 19.41
CA PRO A 7 39.54 22.82 18.88
C PRO A 7 38.76 21.92 19.84
N GLY A 8 37.56 22.36 20.23
CA GLY A 8 36.64 21.59 21.05
C GLY A 8 36.01 20.48 20.24
N THR A 9 36.16 19.24 20.70
CA THR A 9 35.43 18.08 20.20
C THR A 9 33.99 18.18 20.69
N GLN A 10 33.07 18.41 19.75
CA GLN A 10 31.64 18.43 19.99
C GLN A 10 31.15 16.98 20.10
N GLU A 11 30.92 16.50 21.32
CA GLU A 11 30.28 15.21 21.58
C GLU A 11 28.81 15.28 21.14
N TYR A 12 28.50 14.68 20.00
CA TYR A 12 27.13 14.50 19.53
C TYR A 12 26.46 13.37 20.32
N TYR A 13 25.55 13.75 21.21
CA TYR A 13 24.70 12.83 21.97
C TYR A 13 23.61 12.28 21.04
N TYR A 14 23.78 11.05 20.55
CA TYR A 14 22.72 10.34 19.84
C TYR A 14 21.69 9.81 20.86
N PRO A 15 20.41 10.23 20.81
CA PRO A 15 19.39 9.59 21.62
C PRO A 15 19.22 8.12 21.18
N PRO A 16 19.01 7.18 22.11
CA PRO A 16 18.76 5.78 21.77
C PRO A 16 17.51 5.70 20.91
N SER A 17 17.66 5.17 19.69
CA SER A 17 16.55 4.93 18.77
C SER A 17 15.60 3.89 19.38
N SER A 18 14.47 4.34 19.89
CA SER A 18 13.35 3.50 20.35
C SER A 18 12.56 2.91 19.17
N ASN A 19 13.24 2.17 18.28
CA ASN A 19 12.60 1.34 17.27
C ASN A 19 12.99 -0.12 17.49
N SER A 20 12.50 -0.69 18.58
CA SER A 20 12.45 -2.14 18.80
C SER A 20 11.12 -2.67 18.25
N TRP A 21 11.02 -2.79 16.93
CA TRP A 21 10.02 -3.63 16.27
C TRP A 21 10.56 -5.06 16.27
N ALA A 22 10.82 -5.59 17.47
CA ALA A 22 11.10 -7.00 17.64
C ALA A 22 9.82 -7.75 17.23
N THR A 23 9.86 -8.36 16.05
CA THR A 23 8.87 -9.33 15.62
C THR A 23 8.69 -10.35 16.75
N PRO A 24 7.44 -10.63 17.19
CA PRO A 24 7.19 -11.69 18.15
C PRO A 24 7.82 -12.97 17.61
N LEU A 25 8.89 -13.43 18.26
CA LEU A 25 9.42 -14.75 18.02
C LEU A 25 8.28 -15.72 18.30
N ASP A 26 7.92 -16.43 17.24
CA ASP A 26 6.85 -17.39 17.09
C ASP A 26 6.87 -18.44 18.23
N THR A 27 6.17 -18.13 19.33
CA THR A 27 5.98 -19.05 20.45
C THR A 27 5.02 -20.18 20.11
N ARG A 28 4.40 -20.17 18.92
CA ARG A 28 3.50 -21.23 18.46
C ARG A 28 4.24 -22.53 18.13
N ASN A 29 5.56 -22.47 17.85
CA ASN A 29 6.35 -23.65 17.51
C ASN A 29 6.93 -24.41 18.73
N VAL A 30 6.78 -23.88 19.96
CA VAL A 30 7.24 -24.57 21.18
C VAL A 30 6.14 -25.46 21.76
N GLN A 31 4.86 -25.13 21.56
CA GLN A 31 3.73 -25.93 22.08
C GLN A 31 3.46 -27.22 21.30
N THR A 32 3.84 -27.30 20.02
CA THR A 32 3.57 -28.48 19.19
C THR A 32 4.36 -29.71 19.65
N ARG A 33 5.61 -29.52 20.10
CA ARG A 33 6.47 -30.65 20.52
C ARG A 33 6.02 -31.36 21.79
N GLU A 34 5.38 -30.68 22.73
CA GLU A 34 4.86 -31.36 23.95
C GLU A 34 3.59 -32.17 23.68
N ILE A 35 2.84 -31.83 22.63
CA ILE A 35 1.59 -32.52 22.27
C ILE A 35 1.90 -33.84 21.53
N ASP A 36 2.94 -33.86 20.71
CA ASP A 36 3.38 -35.04 19.95
C ASP A 36 3.88 -36.18 20.84
N GLU A 37 4.42 -35.89 22.03
CA GLU A 37 4.84 -36.93 22.98
C GLU A 37 3.66 -37.56 23.74
N LYS A 38 2.52 -36.86 23.82
CA LYS A 38 1.39 -37.25 24.68
C LYS A 38 0.31 -38.03 23.95
N TYR A 39 0.15 -37.82 22.65
CA TYR A 39 -0.95 -38.39 21.88
C TYR A 39 -0.43 -39.23 20.70
N PRO A 40 -0.74 -40.55 20.65
CA PRO A 40 -0.33 -41.37 19.51
C PRO A 40 -1.02 -40.91 18.21
N SER A 41 -0.26 -40.77 17.13
CA SER A 41 -0.76 -40.41 15.79
C SER A 41 -0.85 -41.62 14.86
N CYS A 42 -1.77 -41.57 13.89
CA CYS A 42 -1.80 -42.53 12.78
C CYS A 42 -0.75 -42.16 11.72
N SER A 43 0.03 -43.15 11.27
CA SER A 43 1.06 -42.93 10.25
C SER A 43 0.51 -42.66 8.84
N GLU A 44 -0.78 -42.94 8.60
CA GLU A 44 -1.42 -42.76 7.30
C GLU A 44 -2.10 -41.39 7.17
N CYS A 45 -2.96 -41.00 8.12
CA CYS A 45 -3.68 -39.72 8.06
C CYS A 45 -3.16 -38.63 9.02
N GLY A 46 -2.18 -38.93 9.89
CA GLY A 46 -1.65 -37.96 10.85
C GLY A 46 -2.59 -37.60 12.02
N THR A 47 -3.80 -38.17 12.10
CA THR A 47 -4.74 -37.87 13.19
C THR A 47 -4.16 -38.30 14.55
N LEU A 48 -4.24 -37.41 15.54
CA LEU A 48 -3.83 -37.65 16.94
C LEU A 48 -4.98 -38.27 17.74
N PHE A 49 -4.67 -39.29 18.55
CA PHE A 49 -5.64 -40.00 19.36
C PHE A 49 -5.38 -39.79 20.86
N ALA A 50 -6.45 -39.73 21.66
CA ALA A 50 -6.36 -39.63 23.12
C ALA A 50 -5.70 -40.87 23.76
N SER A 51 -5.76 -42.03 23.08
CA SER A 51 -5.21 -43.29 23.57
C SER A 51 -4.70 -44.18 22.44
N THR A 52 -3.80 -45.11 22.77
CA THR A 52 -3.30 -46.13 21.83
C THR A 52 -4.39 -47.12 21.39
N TYR A 53 -5.43 -47.31 22.21
CA TYR A 53 -6.58 -48.14 21.87
C TYR A 53 -7.39 -47.54 20.73
N ASP A 54 -7.60 -46.22 20.73
CA ASP A 54 -8.33 -45.52 19.68
C ASP A 54 -7.55 -45.54 18.36
N LEU A 55 -6.22 -45.35 18.43
CA LEU A 55 -5.34 -45.53 17.27
C LEU A 55 -5.43 -46.96 16.71
N GLN A 56 -5.35 -47.99 17.55
CA GLN A 56 -5.49 -49.39 17.09
C GLN A 56 -6.85 -49.68 16.46
N ARG A 57 -7.93 -49.11 17.01
CA ARG A 57 -9.26 -49.27 16.46
C ARG A 57 -9.38 -48.56 15.10
N HIS A 58 -8.79 -47.38 14.96
CA HIS A 58 -8.71 -46.63 13.71
C HIS A 58 -7.93 -47.40 12.64
N THR A 59 -6.73 -47.89 12.94
CA THR A 59 -5.94 -48.68 11.97
C THR A 59 -6.61 -50.00 11.61
N LYS A 60 -7.31 -50.64 12.56
CA LYS A 60 -8.04 -51.90 12.32
C LYS A 60 -9.30 -51.72 11.48
N ASN A 61 -10.02 -50.62 11.67
CA ASN A 61 -11.26 -50.34 10.94
C ASN A 61 -11.02 -49.76 9.54
N GLY A 62 -9.76 -49.51 9.19
CA GLY A 62 -9.37 -48.77 8.01
C GLY A 62 -9.28 -47.30 8.33
N CYS A 63 -8.12 -46.71 8.05
CA CYS A 63 -7.98 -45.27 7.99
C CYS A 63 -8.93 -44.79 6.89
N PRO A 64 -9.93 -43.94 7.18
CA PRO A 64 -10.67 -43.26 6.14
C PRO A 64 -9.67 -42.31 5.49
N MET A 65 -8.92 -42.80 4.50
CA MET A 65 -8.33 -41.92 3.51
C MET A 65 -9.50 -41.17 2.91
N GLU A 66 -9.49 -39.86 3.12
CA GLU A 66 -10.46 -38.92 2.59
C GLU A 66 -10.67 -39.26 1.11
N GLU A 67 -11.84 -39.82 0.78
CA GLU A 67 -12.44 -39.50 -0.51
C GLU A 67 -12.65 -38.00 -0.40
N GLU A 68 -11.78 -37.24 -1.06
CA GLU A 68 -11.82 -35.79 -1.21
C GLU A 68 -13.19 -35.40 -1.80
N GLU A 69 -14.21 -35.33 -0.95
CA GLU A 69 -15.31 -34.40 -1.16
C GLU A 69 -14.67 -33.03 -0.95
N ASP A 70 -14.36 -32.37 -2.07
CA ASP A 70 -14.01 -30.96 -2.25
C ASP A 70 -15.11 -30.03 -1.68
N ASP A 71 -15.56 -30.27 -0.46
CA ASP A 71 -16.28 -29.32 0.38
C ASP A 71 -15.22 -28.46 1.09
N ALA A 72 -14.29 -27.95 0.28
CA ALA A 72 -13.57 -26.73 0.54
C ALA A 72 -14.64 -25.64 0.73
N LYS A 73 -15.12 -25.54 1.96
CA LYS A 73 -15.19 -24.26 2.64
C LYS A 73 -13.79 -23.66 2.51
N SER A 74 -13.54 -23.07 1.35
CA SER A 74 -12.80 -21.84 1.24
C SER A 74 -13.45 -20.96 2.30
N GLU A 75 -12.86 -20.98 3.49
CA GLU A 75 -12.76 -19.76 4.27
C GLU A 75 -12.33 -18.75 3.21
N VAL A 76 -13.30 -17.96 2.77
CA VAL A 76 -13.04 -16.75 2.01
C VAL A 76 -12.20 -15.98 3.00
N SER A 77 -10.88 -16.17 2.90
CA SER A 77 -9.92 -15.29 3.49
C SER A 77 -10.44 -13.93 3.11
N GLU A 78 -10.74 -13.10 4.10
CA GLU A 78 -10.92 -11.67 3.90
C GLU A 78 -9.57 -11.16 3.41
N GLU A 79 -9.19 -11.54 2.19
CA GLU A 79 -8.04 -11.04 1.47
C GLU A 79 -8.31 -9.56 1.37
N ASP A 80 -7.47 -8.78 2.06
CA ASP A 80 -7.54 -7.34 2.08
C ASP A 80 -7.71 -6.84 0.65
N ASP A 81 -8.92 -6.35 0.33
CA ASP A 81 -9.25 -5.90 -1.03
C ASP A 81 -8.50 -4.60 -1.31
N ASP A 82 -7.27 -4.74 -1.82
CA ASP A 82 -6.41 -3.65 -2.26
C ASP A 82 -6.83 -3.07 -3.63
N SER A 83 -8.05 -3.34 -4.10
CA SER A 83 -8.61 -2.77 -5.33
C SER A 83 -8.52 -1.23 -5.36
N GLY A 84 -8.70 -0.57 -4.21
CA GLY A 84 -8.55 0.87 -4.08
C GLY A 84 -7.13 1.37 -4.39
N PHE A 85 -6.09 0.64 -3.97
CA PHE A 85 -4.71 0.98 -4.28
C PHE A 85 -4.38 0.72 -5.75
N THR A 86 -4.97 -0.32 -6.34
CA THR A 86 -4.79 -0.65 -7.76
C THR A 86 -5.24 0.51 -8.67
N LEU A 87 -6.38 1.14 -8.36
CA LEU A 87 -6.84 2.32 -9.09
C LEU A 87 -5.84 3.49 -9.01
N LEU A 88 -5.27 3.72 -7.82
CA LEU A 88 -4.31 4.80 -7.61
C LEU A 88 -2.99 4.56 -8.36
N VAL A 89 -2.49 3.32 -8.35
CA VAL A 89 -1.29 2.92 -9.10
C VAL A 89 -1.50 3.08 -10.60
N ASN A 90 -2.64 2.62 -11.12
CA ASN A 90 -2.96 2.77 -12.54
C ASN A 90 -2.99 4.24 -12.98
N GLN A 91 -3.57 5.14 -12.18
CA GLN A 91 -3.55 6.57 -12.46
C GLN A 91 -2.14 7.16 -12.50
N VAL A 92 -1.23 6.71 -11.63
CA VAL A 92 0.17 7.15 -11.62
C VAL A 92 0.90 6.70 -12.88
N LEU A 93 0.70 5.42 -13.27
CA LEU A 93 1.31 4.86 -14.47
C LEU A 93 0.79 5.55 -15.74
N GLU A 94 -0.52 5.79 -15.83
CA GLU A 94 -1.14 6.49 -16.96
C GLU A 94 -0.62 7.92 -17.11
N GLU A 95 -0.51 8.67 -16.00
CA GLU A 95 0.02 10.04 -16.01
C GLU A 95 1.49 10.11 -16.46
N ASN A 96 2.29 9.09 -16.09
CA ASN A 96 3.70 9.01 -16.47
C ASN A 96 3.96 8.28 -17.80
N GLN A 97 2.94 7.69 -18.43
CA GLN A 97 3.08 6.85 -19.62
C GLN A 97 3.78 7.59 -20.77
N SER A 98 3.46 8.88 -20.99
CA SER A 98 4.11 9.67 -22.05
C SER A 98 5.60 9.90 -21.79
N GLN A 99 6.02 10.07 -20.53
CA GLN A 99 7.44 10.20 -20.19
C GLN A 99 8.16 8.85 -20.32
N PHE A 100 7.48 7.76 -19.94
CA PHE A 100 7.98 6.41 -20.11
C PHE A 100 8.27 6.11 -21.58
N ASP A 101 7.31 6.36 -22.46
CA ASP A 101 7.46 6.09 -23.90
C ASP A 101 8.57 6.93 -24.54
N ARG A 102 8.67 8.23 -24.18
CA ARG A 102 9.77 9.10 -24.66
C ARG A 102 11.14 8.59 -24.24
N LYS A 103 11.29 8.19 -22.97
CA LYS A 103 12.56 7.64 -22.46
C LYS A 103 12.89 6.30 -23.10
N LEU A 104 11.89 5.47 -23.38
CA LEU A 104 12.07 4.21 -24.08
C LEU A 104 12.60 4.42 -25.49
N ASP A 105 11.99 5.34 -26.25
CA ASP A 105 12.45 5.66 -27.60
C ASP A 105 13.87 6.25 -27.57
N GLN A 106 14.15 7.17 -26.65
CA GLN A 106 15.49 7.73 -26.45
C GLN A 106 16.54 6.64 -26.17
N LEU A 107 16.27 5.73 -25.23
CA LEU A 107 17.21 4.67 -24.86
C LEU A 107 17.46 3.69 -26.02
N MET A 108 16.42 3.42 -26.82
CA MET A 108 16.53 2.58 -28.02
C MET A 108 17.36 3.23 -29.13
N ASP A 109 17.27 4.55 -29.29
CA ASP A 109 18.07 5.32 -30.25
C ASP A 109 19.54 5.40 -29.83
N GLU A 110 19.81 5.58 -28.54
CA GLU A 110 21.16 5.66 -27.98
C GLU A 110 21.87 4.29 -27.95
N ASN A 111 21.12 3.20 -27.73
CA ASN A 111 21.68 1.86 -27.55
C ASN A 111 21.17 0.85 -28.58
N SER A 112 21.75 0.88 -29.79
CA SER A 112 21.36 -0.01 -30.89
C SER A 112 21.56 -1.52 -30.62
N LYS A 113 22.23 -1.89 -29.52
CA LYS A 113 22.45 -3.28 -29.11
C LYS A 113 21.41 -3.79 -28.12
N LEU A 114 20.67 -2.91 -27.46
CA LEU A 114 19.65 -3.31 -26.49
C LEU A 114 18.41 -3.84 -27.21
N THR A 115 17.82 -4.90 -26.65
CA THR A 115 16.49 -5.33 -27.07
C THR A 115 15.43 -4.40 -26.47
N ARG A 116 14.28 -4.27 -27.13
CA ARG A 116 13.15 -3.46 -26.63
C ARG A 116 12.67 -3.89 -25.23
N HIS A 117 12.81 -5.18 -24.90
CA HIS A 117 12.44 -5.69 -23.58
C HIS A 117 13.43 -5.21 -22.50
N GLU A 118 14.74 -5.32 -22.74
CA GLU A 118 15.78 -4.81 -21.83
C GLU A 118 15.64 -3.30 -21.63
N ALA A 119 15.44 -2.54 -22.72
CA ALA A 119 15.25 -1.09 -22.64
C ALA A 119 13.99 -0.72 -21.83
N ARG A 120 12.91 -1.51 -21.94
CA ARG A 120 11.69 -1.30 -21.16
C ARG A 120 11.90 -1.51 -19.67
N GLU A 121 12.65 -2.55 -19.27
CA GLU A 121 12.94 -2.78 -17.86
C GLU A 121 13.88 -1.69 -17.31
N GLU A 122 14.89 -1.27 -18.07
CA GLU A 122 15.79 -0.17 -17.66
C GLU A 122 15.02 1.16 -17.50
N VAL A 123 14.12 1.48 -18.42
CA VAL A 123 13.26 2.66 -18.30
C VAL A 123 12.30 2.55 -17.12
N ARG A 124 11.79 1.36 -16.83
CA ARG A 124 10.96 1.12 -15.63
C ARG A 124 11.74 1.43 -14.36
N ASP A 125 12.96 0.93 -14.23
CA ASP A 125 13.81 1.20 -13.07
C ASP A 125 14.14 2.70 -12.95
N MET A 126 14.38 3.38 -14.07
CA MET A 126 14.59 4.84 -14.11
C MET A 126 13.35 5.65 -13.73
N MET A 127 12.15 5.14 -13.99
CA MET A 127 10.88 5.82 -13.71
C MET A 127 10.36 5.50 -12.30
N LEU A 128 10.76 4.38 -11.70
CA LEU A 128 10.27 3.93 -10.40
C LEU A 128 10.36 4.98 -9.27
N PRO A 129 11.46 5.77 -9.12
CA PRO A 129 11.50 6.84 -8.12
C PRO A 129 10.45 7.94 -8.36
N LYS A 130 10.21 8.29 -9.63
CA LYS A 130 9.22 9.30 -10.03
C LYS A 130 7.80 8.79 -9.77
N ASP A 131 7.50 7.56 -10.17
CA ASP A 131 6.21 6.91 -9.94
C ASP A 131 5.91 6.83 -8.44
N ARG A 132 6.90 6.41 -7.64
CA ARG A 132 6.77 6.37 -6.18
C ARG A 132 6.46 7.75 -5.60
N ALA A 133 7.19 8.79 -6.00
CA ALA A 133 6.96 10.15 -5.52
C ALA A 133 5.56 10.66 -5.89
N LEU A 134 5.09 10.39 -7.10
CA LEU A 134 3.75 10.77 -7.57
C LEU A 134 2.66 10.00 -6.81
N LEU A 135 2.84 8.70 -6.60
CA LEU A 135 1.95 7.85 -5.80
C LEU A 135 1.80 8.41 -4.37
N PHE A 136 2.91 8.72 -3.71
CA PHE A 136 2.89 9.33 -2.36
C PHE A 136 2.15 10.67 -2.35
N ARG A 137 2.38 11.51 -3.35
CA ARG A 137 1.70 12.82 -3.46
C ARG A 137 0.18 12.65 -3.59
N LYS A 138 -0.27 11.75 -4.48
CA LYS A 138 -1.71 11.48 -4.65
C LYS A 138 -2.32 10.85 -3.41
N TYR A 139 -1.65 9.88 -2.81
CA TYR A 139 -2.12 9.24 -1.58
C TYR A 139 -2.22 10.24 -0.42
N LYS A 140 -1.24 11.13 -0.26
CA LYS A 140 -1.31 12.23 0.71
C LYS A 140 -2.55 13.11 0.49
N ARG A 141 -2.87 13.45 -0.76
CA ARG A 141 -4.07 14.23 -1.10
C ARG A 141 -5.35 13.51 -0.69
N ILE A 142 -5.45 12.20 -0.97
CA ILE A 142 -6.58 11.36 -0.54
C ILE A 142 -6.72 11.39 0.98
N LEU A 143 -5.64 11.16 1.73
CA LEU A 143 -5.66 11.19 3.20
C LEU A 143 -6.11 12.54 3.75
N MET A 144 -5.69 13.65 3.13
CA MET A 144 -6.13 14.99 3.51
C MET A 144 -7.62 15.20 3.25
N ILE A 145 -8.12 14.80 2.08
CA ILE A 145 -9.54 14.86 1.73
C ILE A 145 -10.36 14.02 2.72
N THR A 146 -9.96 12.77 2.96
CA THR A 146 -10.63 11.87 3.92
C THR A 146 -10.65 12.45 5.33
N SER A 147 -9.54 13.02 5.80
CA SER A 147 -9.45 13.67 7.11
C SER A 147 -10.41 14.86 7.23
N ASN A 148 -10.53 15.67 6.19
CA ASN A 148 -11.47 16.80 6.15
C ASN A 148 -12.93 16.32 6.07
N LEU A 149 -13.21 15.29 5.27
CA LEU A 149 -14.53 14.66 5.18
C LEU A 149 -14.99 14.11 6.53
N ILE A 150 -14.12 13.42 7.28
CA ILE A 150 -14.46 12.90 8.62
C ILE A 150 -14.86 14.01 9.60
N LYS A 151 -14.28 15.21 9.45
CA LYS A 151 -14.63 16.38 10.27
C LYS A 151 -15.91 17.08 9.80
N SER A 152 -16.32 16.88 8.55
CA SER A 152 -17.54 17.49 8.00
C SER A 152 -18.80 16.97 8.70
N LYS A 153 -19.69 17.90 9.05
CA LYS A 153 -20.99 17.57 9.67
C LYS A 153 -21.89 16.83 8.69
N LEU A 154 -21.94 17.27 7.42
CA LEU A 154 -22.75 16.64 6.38
C LEU A 154 -22.30 15.20 6.12
N HIS A 155 -20.99 14.98 5.96
CA HIS A 155 -20.46 13.63 5.74
C HIS A 155 -20.78 12.68 6.90
N ARG A 156 -20.70 13.16 8.15
CA ARG A 156 -21.08 12.36 9.33
C ARG A 156 -22.56 11.99 9.31
N ALA A 157 -23.44 12.94 9.01
CA ALA A 157 -24.88 12.69 8.90
C ALA A 157 -25.19 11.64 7.82
N ILE A 158 -24.59 11.78 6.64
CA ILE A 158 -24.71 10.81 5.54
C ILE A 158 -24.23 9.42 5.99
N ARG A 159 -23.05 9.33 6.62
CA ARG A 159 -22.49 8.06 7.08
C ARG A 159 -23.38 7.37 8.12
N GLU A 160 -23.86 8.11 9.11
CA GLU A 160 -24.78 7.60 10.13
C GLU A 160 -26.09 7.11 9.51
N GLU A 161 -26.61 7.81 8.51
CA GLU A 161 -27.82 7.39 7.80
C GLU A 161 -27.61 6.13 6.94
N ILE A 162 -26.45 5.99 6.27
CA ILE A 162 -26.11 4.76 5.54
C ILE A 162 -26.10 3.56 6.49
N ILE A 163 -25.43 3.68 7.64
CA ILE A 163 -25.40 2.62 8.67
C ILE A 163 -26.82 2.28 9.12
N ALA A 164 -27.64 3.29 9.43
CA ALA A 164 -29.02 3.06 9.86
C ALA A 164 -29.86 2.37 8.76
N VAL A 165 -29.67 2.72 7.48
CA VAL A 165 -30.37 2.05 6.38
C VAL A 165 -29.95 0.58 6.28
N MET A 166 -28.65 0.28 6.37
CA MET A 166 -28.13 -1.09 6.32
C MET A 166 -28.58 -1.93 7.53
N GLU A 167 -28.72 -1.34 8.71
CA GLU A 167 -29.20 -2.06 9.91
C GLU A 167 -30.70 -2.36 9.85
N ASN A 168 -31.50 -1.49 9.21
CA ASN A 168 -32.96 -1.63 9.17
C ASN A 168 -33.47 -2.35 7.91
N THR A 169 -32.63 -2.52 6.89
CA THR A 169 -33.02 -3.12 5.61
C THR A 169 -31.94 -4.06 5.10
N ASP A 170 -32.34 -5.19 4.52
CA ASP A 170 -31.44 -6.16 3.89
C ASP A 170 -31.05 -5.68 2.48
N ILE A 171 -30.32 -4.57 2.42
CA ILE A 171 -29.80 -4.01 1.17
C ILE A 171 -28.28 -3.91 1.24
N ASP A 172 -27.63 -4.04 0.09
CA ASP A 172 -26.19 -3.91 -0.04
C ASP A 172 -25.72 -2.46 0.18
N VAL A 173 -24.42 -2.31 0.45
CA VAL A 173 -23.80 -1.01 0.78
C VAL A 173 -23.91 -0.01 -0.36
N GLU A 174 -23.82 -0.44 -1.61
CA GLU A 174 -23.84 0.44 -2.79
C GLU A 174 -25.25 1.02 -2.99
N THR A 175 -26.28 0.18 -2.85
CA THR A 175 -27.68 0.60 -2.87
C THR A 175 -28.00 1.54 -1.70
N ALA A 176 -27.48 1.25 -0.49
CA ALA A 176 -27.66 2.13 0.66
C ALA A 176 -27.03 3.51 0.44
N ILE A 177 -25.76 3.56 -0.02
CA ILE A 177 -25.06 4.80 -0.37
C ILE A 177 -25.87 5.61 -1.38
N SER A 178 -26.28 4.99 -2.49
CA SER A 178 -27.02 5.65 -3.56
C SER A 178 -28.34 6.25 -3.07
N ARG A 179 -29.06 5.53 -2.20
CA ARG A 179 -30.32 6.00 -1.61
C ARG A 179 -30.12 7.21 -0.71
N VAL A 180 -29.11 7.18 0.16
CA VAL A 180 -28.83 8.26 1.11
C VAL A 180 -28.29 9.49 0.38
N LEU A 181 -27.38 9.34 -0.58
CA LEU A 181 -26.88 10.46 -1.38
C LEU A 181 -28.00 11.17 -2.15
N ASN A 182 -28.95 10.43 -2.72
CA ASN A 182 -30.11 11.03 -3.39
C ASN A 182 -31.00 11.85 -2.44
N LYS A 183 -31.11 11.43 -1.17
CA LYS A 183 -31.85 12.18 -0.14
C LYS A 183 -31.14 13.50 0.21
N HIS A 184 -29.81 13.47 0.27
CA HIS A 184 -28.97 14.62 0.60
C HIS A 184 -28.58 15.48 -0.61
N LYS A 185 -29.19 15.26 -1.78
CA LYS A 185 -28.83 15.99 -3.01
C LYS A 185 -28.91 17.52 -2.84
N GLN A 186 -29.94 18.02 -2.16
CA GLN A 186 -30.11 19.46 -1.92
C GLN A 186 -28.99 20.05 -1.06
N ASP A 187 -28.46 19.29 -0.09
CA ASP A 187 -27.34 19.75 0.75
C ASP A 187 -26.05 19.89 -0.09
N PHE A 188 -25.85 19.04 -1.10
CA PHE A 188 -24.74 19.18 -2.04
C PHE A 188 -24.95 20.36 -3.00
N ASP A 189 -26.18 20.58 -3.47
CA ASP A 189 -26.50 21.74 -4.30
C ASP A 189 -26.20 23.05 -3.54
N GLU A 190 -26.56 23.15 -2.25
CA GLU A 190 -26.23 24.31 -1.39
C GLU A 190 -24.71 24.51 -1.22
N LEU A 191 -23.92 23.43 -1.11
CA LEU A 191 -22.46 23.54 -1.02
C LEU A 191 -21.83 24.11 -2.30
N LEU A 192 -22.38 23.77 -3.47
CA LEU A 192 -21.90 24.27 -4.75
C LEU A 192 -22.24 25.76 -4.94
N GLU A 193 -23.36 26.22 -4.40
CA GLU A 193 -23.77 27.63 -4.47
C GLU A 193 -22.89 28.57 -3.62
N ILE A 194 -22.17 28.04 -2.62
CA ILE A 194 -21.31 28.84 -1.74
C ILE A 194 -19.98 29.21 -2.43
N GLU A 195 -19.46 28.38 -3.35
CA GLU A 195 -18.16 28.61 -4.00
C GLU A 195 -18.19 29.76 -5.02
N ASP A 196 -19.35 30.07 -5.62
CA ASP A 196 -19.49 31.18 -6.59
C ASP A 196 -19.32 32.58 -5.95
N ILE A 197 -19.20 32.68 -4.62
CA ILE A 197 -19.12 33.96 -3.89
C ILE A 197 -17.68 34.32 -3.49
N THR A 198 -16.73 33.39 -3.58
CA THR A 198 -15.35 33.61 -3.08
C THR A 198 -14.29 33.91 -4.14
N ASP A 199 -14.66 33.97 -5.42
CA ASP A 199 -13.70 34.06 -6.54
C ASP A 199 -13.29 35.50 -6.93
N ASP A 200 -13.64 36.51 -6.13
CA ASP A 200 -13.42 37.92 -6.51
C ASP A 200 -12.21 38.59 -5.84
N GLU A 201 -11.47 37.94 -4.93
CA GLU A 201 -10.27 38.55 -4.34
C GLU A 201 -9.12 37.55 -4.12
N GLU A 202 -8.01 37.80 -4.85
CA GLU A 202 -6.62 37.33 -4.64
C GLU A 202 -6.24 35.95 -5.21
N SER A 203 -5.08 35.73 -5.85
CA SER A 203 -4.00 36.52 -6.44
C SER A 203 -3.10 35.47 -7.14
N ASP A 204 -2.98 35.47 -8.45
CA ASP A 204 -1.82 35.93 -9.23
C ASP A 204 -0.42 35.92 -8.57
N GLU A 205 -0.08 34.94 -7.74
CA GLU A 205 1.31 34.58 -7.40
C GLU A 205 1.37 33.05 -7.26
N GLU A 206 2.11 32.26 -8.01
CA GLU A 206 3.57 32.30 -8.14
C GLU A 206 3.94 31.26 -9.22
N SER A 207 4.28 31.71 -10.43
CA SER A 207 4.90 30.87 -11.44
C SER A 207 6.34 30.58 -11.01
N GLY A 208 6.52 29.55 -10.18
CA GLY A 208 7.82 28.98 -9.89
C GLY A 208 8.40 28.37 -11.16
N GLU A 209 9.21 29.15 -11.87
CA GLU A 209 10.09 28.68 -12.93
C GLU A 209 10.94 27.52 -12.39
N ASP A 210 10.58 26.30 -12.77
CA ASP A 210 11.48 25.15 -12.69
C ASP A 210 12.66 25.44 -13.63
N LYS A 211 13.71 26.02 -13.05
CA LYS A 211 15.04 26.05 -13.65
C LYS A 211 15.52 24.60 -13.75
N GLU A 212 15.34 24.02 -14.93
CA GLU A 212 16.15 22.90 -15.40
C GLU A 212 17.61 23.37 -15.36
N SER A 213 18.31 23.04 -14.27
CA SER A 213 19.76 23.13 -14.18
C SER A 213 20.34 22.03 -15.06
N ASP A 214 20.57 22.40 -16.31
CA ASP A 214 21.39 21.70 -17.28
C ASP A 214 22.84 21.70 -16.79
N GLU A 215 23.18 20.72 -15.93
CA GLU A 215 24.57 20.45 -15.53
C GLU A 215 25.26 19.66 -16.66
N GLU A 216 25.57 20.35 -17.75
CA GLU A 216 26.51 19.90 -18.77
C GLU A 216 27.95 20.10 -18.21
N SER A 217 28.42 19.19 -17.37
CA SER A 217 29.84 19.15 -16.99
C SER A 217 30.63 18.38 -18.04
N GLY A 218 31.05 19.09 -19.08
CA GLY A 218 32.25 18.73 -19.85
C GLY A 218 33.49 19.08 -19.05
N ASP A 219 34.41 18.13 -18.91
CA ASP A 219 35.82 18.37 -18.57
C ASP A 219 36.61 17.22 -19.22
N GLU A 220 36.99 17.43 -20.48
CA GLU A 220 38.32 17.87 -20.93
C GLU A 220 39.36 16.73 -20.94
N GLU A 221 39.57 16.23 -22.16
CA GLU A 221 40.81 15.59 -22.59
C GLU A 221 42.02 16.47 -22.20
N GLN A 222 42.89 15.95 -21.33
CA GLN A 222 44.30 16.36 -21.33
C GLN A 222 45.13 15.24 -21.95
N LEU A 223 45.34 15.40 -23.25
CA LEU A 223 46.51 14.92 -23.99
C LEU A 223 47.72 15.77 -23.56
N GLU A 224 48.66 15.19 -22.82
CA GLU A 224 50.05 15.66 -22.85
C GLU A 224 51.02 14.44 -22.83
N ASP A 225 51.86 14.45 -23.88
CA ASP A 225 53.07 13.70 -24.25
C ASP A 225 53.73 12.68 -23.28
#